data_AF-A0A0G4PR96-F1
#
_entry.id   AF-A0A0G4PR96-F1
#
_cell.length_a   1.000
_cell.length_b   1.000
_cell.length_c   1.000
_cell.angle_alpha   90.00
_cell.angle_beta   90.00
_cell.angle_gamma   90.00
#
_symmetry.space_group_name_H-M   'P 1'
#
loop_
_entity.id
_entity.type
_entity.pdbx_description
1 polymer ?
#
loop_
_entity_poly.entity_id
_entity_poly.type
_entity_poly.pdbx_seq_one_letter_code
_entity_poly.pdbx_strand_id
1 'polypeptide(L)'
;MKLANLASKEGFQLSVVDIFQYPDLSDLTRAIQILNKATGSPPEPFSLLTNDTREDAIDLAAQMCSIPRNEIEDIYPCSPQQENQTAMT
;
A
#
# COMPACT_ATOMS: atom_id res chain seq x y z
N MET A 1 -2.36 9.66 -14.20
CA MET A 1 -3.08 9.21 -15.41
C MET A 1 -4.50 8.80 -15.04
N LYS A 2 -5.54 9.44 -15.59
CA LYS A 2 -6.95 9.24 -15.17
C LYS A 2 -7.53 7.89 -15.61
N LEU A 3 -7.22 7.44 -16.83
CA LEU A 3 -7.75 6.20 -17.41
C LEU A 3 -7.31 4.93 -16.65
N ALA A 4 -6.00 4.76 -16.41
CA ALA A 4 -5.47 3.61 -15.66
C ALA A 4 -6.10 3.46 -14.27
N ASN A 5 -6.30 4.59 -13.56
CA ASN A 5 -6.96 4.59 -12.25
C ASN A 5 -8.44 4.21 -12.32
N LEU A 6 -9.16 4.68 -13.34
CA LEU A 6 -10.57 4.30 -13.54
C LEU A 6 -10.70 2.82 -13.92
N ALA A 7 -9.84 2.34 -14.81
CA ALA A 7 -9.78 0.94 -15.22
C ALA A 7 -9.55 0.02 -14.01
N SER A 8 -8.58 0.35 -13.16
CA SER A 8 -8.29 -0.41 -11.93
C SER A 8 -9.47 -0.47 -10.97
N LYS A 9 -10.23 0.63 -10.81
CA LYS A 9 -11.45 0.66 -9.98
C LYS A 9 -12.55 -0.26 -10.50
N GLU A 10 -12.64 -0.40 -11.82
CA GLU A 10 -13.60 -1.28 -12.51
C GLU A 10 -13.07 -2.73 -12.65
N GLY A 11 -11.95 -3.07 -12.02
CA GLY A 11 -11.40 -4.43 -12.04
C GLY A 11 -10.61 -4.76 -13.30
N PHE A 12 -10.09 -3.75 -14.00
CA PHE A 12 -9.20 -3.94 -15.14
C PHE A 12 -7.75 -3.54 -14.80
N GLN A 13 -6.82 -4.42 -15.10
CA GLN A 13 -5.39 -4.15 -15.03
C GLN A 13 -4.95 -3.48 -16.34
N LEU A 14 -4.66 -2.19 -16.25
CA LEU A 14 -4.20 -1.37 -17.36
C LEU A 14 -3.04 -0.49 -16.89
N SER A 15 -1.84 -0.70 -17.42
CA SER A 15 -0.68 0.12 -17.07
C SER A 15 -0.64 1.40 -17.92
N VAL A 16 0.15 2.37 -17.46
CA VAL A 16 0.41 3.60 -18.24
C VAL A 16 1.16 3.27 -19.54
N VAL A 17 1.99 2.23 -19.54
CA VAL A 17 2.74 1.77 -20.73
C VAL A 17 1.78 1.26 -21.79
N ASP A 18 0.81 0.42 -21.39
CA ASP A 18 -0.18 -0.16 -22.31
C ASP A 18 -1.00 0.93 -23.01
N ILE A 19 -1.34 2.01 -22.30
CA ILE A 19 -2.10 3.15 -22.85
C ILE A 19 -1.32 3.87 -23.96
N PHE A 20 0.00 4.02 -23.80
CA PHE A 20 0.83 4.66 -24.82
C PHE A 20 1.23 3.71 -25.95
N GLN A 21 1.33 2.42 -25.65
CA GLN A 21 1.68 1.40 -26.64
C GLN A 21 0.52 1.04 -27.57
N TYR A 22 -0.72 1.10 -27.06
CA TYR A 22 -1.94 0.78 -27.79
C TYR A 22 -2.91 1.98 -27.80
N PRO A 23 -2.68 2.99 -28.64
CA PRO A 23 -3.52 4.19 -28.69
C PRO A 23 -4.93 3.91 -29.23
N ASP A 24 -5.09 2.86 -30.03
CA ASP A 24 -6.39 2.40 -30.52
C ASP A 24 -7.10 1.55 -29.46
N LEU A 25 -8.34 1.92 -29.14
CA LEU A 25 -9.12 1.26 -28.10
C LEU A 25 -9.30 -0.24 -28.36
N SER A 26 -9.46 -0.63 -29.62
CA SER A 26 -9.59 -2.03 -30.05
C SER A 26 -8.36 -2.85 -29.67
N ASP A 27 -7.16 -2.30 -29.80
CA ASP A 27 -5.92 -2.99 -29.45
C ASP A 27 -5.65 -2.94 -27.94
N LEU A 28 -6.01 -1.83 -27.29
CA LEU A 28 -5.93 -1.70 -25.84
C LEU A 28 -6.83 -2.72 -25.13
N THR A 29 -8.03 -2.97 -25.63
CA THR A 29 -8.94 -4.00 -25.09
C THR A 29 -8.42 -5.42 -25.27
N ARG A 30 -7.53 -5.67 -26.24
CA ARG A 30 -6.85 -6.97 -26.39
C ARG A 30 -5.71 -7.15 -25.39
N ALA A 31 -5.08 -6.06 -24.98
CA ALA A 31 -3.98 -6.08 -24.01
C ALA A 31 -4.47 -6.04 -22.54
N ILE A 32 -5.70 -5.59 -22.29
CA ILE A 32 -6.24 -5.44 -20.94
C ILE A 32 -6.42 -6.81 -20.25
N GLN A 33 -6.01 -6.89 -18.98
CA GLN A 33 -6.27 -8.07 -18.16
C GLN A 33 -7.37 -7.77 -17.16
N ILE A 34 -8.26 -8.73 -16.92
CA ILE A 34 -9.23 -8.61 -15.83
C ILE A 34 -8.46 -8.86 -14.54
N LEU A 35 -8.44 -7.84 -13.69
CA LEU A 35 -7.94 -7.98 -12.34
C LEU A 35 -8.97 -8.84 -11.61
N ASN A 36 -8.69 -10.14 -11.51
CA ASN A 36 -9.35 -10.95 -10.49
C ASN A 36 -9.05 -10.24 -9.19
N LYS A 37 -10.08 -9.60 -8.62
CA LYS A 37 -10.00 -8.80 -7.39
C LYS A 37 -9.12 -9.59 -6.44
N ALA A 38 -7.89 -9.12 -6.23
CA ALA A 38 -6.92 -9.91 -5.51
C ALA A 38 -7.55 -10.19 -4.16
N THR A 39 -7.93 -11.44 -3.94
CA THR A 39 -8.34 -11.95 -2.63
C THR A 39 -7.10 -12.12 -1.78
N GLY A 40 -6.18 -11.16 -1.85
CA GLY A 40 -5.05 -11.09 -0.95
C GLY A 40 -5.64 -11.00 0.44
N SER A 41 -5.27 -11.93 1.30
CA SER A 41 -5.57 -11.77 2.71
C SER A 41 -5.03 -10.41 3.15
N PRO A 42 -5.68 -9.75 4.12
CA PRO A 42 -5.04 -8.62 4.76
C PRO A 42 -3.63 -9.02 5.20
N PRO A 43 -2.66 -8.10 5.11
CA PRO A 43 -1.32 -8.37 5.62
C PRO A 43 -1.40 -8.73 7.10
N GLU A 44 -0.53 -9.64 7.54
CA GLU A 44 -0.45 -10.00 8.95
C GLU A 44 -0.06 -8.76 9.79
N PRO A 45 -0.58 -8.63 11.03
CA PRO A 45 -0.20 -7.55 11.94
C PRO A 45 1.33 -7.45 12.09
N PHE A 46 1.86 -6.23 12.13
CA PHE A 46 3.29 -5.95 12.29
C PHE A 46 4.19 -6.53 11.19
N SER A 47 3.61 -6.91 10.04
CA SER A 47 4.35 -7.47 8.90
C SER A 47 5.31 -6.45 8.25
N LEU A 48 5.07 -5.15 8.44
CA LEU A 48 5.93 -4.07 7.95
C LEU A 48 7.13 -3.77 8.85
N LEU A 49 7.18 -4.34 10.06
CA LEU A 49 8.32 -4.21 10.97
C LEU A 49 9.32 -5.34 10.77
N THR A 50 10.62 -5.04 10.91
CA THR A 50 11.64 -6.08 10.96
C THR A 50 11.56 -6.84 12.28
N ASN A 51 11.89 -8.13 12.26
CA ASN A 51 11.82 -8.97 13.48
C ASN A 51 12.65 -8.39 14.63
N ASP A 52 13.77 -7.73 14.30
CA ASP A 52 14.68 -7.16 15.28
C ASP A 52 14.11 -5.91 15.98
N THR A 53 13.24 -5.14 15.31
CA THR A 53 12.70 -3.88 15.87
C THR A 53 11.25 -3.98 16.30
N ARG A 54 10.56 -5.09 16.01
CA ARG A 54 9.13 -5.26 16.27
C ARG A 54 8.77 -5.06 17.74
N GLU A 55 9.44 -5.78 18.64
CA GLU A 55 9.13 -5.75 20.07
C GLU A 55 9.42 -4.36 20.66
N ASP A 56 10.60 -3.81 20.34
CA ASP A 56 11.00 -2.47 20.79
C ASP A 56 10.03 -1.38 20.31
N ALA A 57 9.55 -1.46 19.07
CA ALA A 57 8.59 -0.50 18.52
C ALA A 57 7.22 -0.60 19.22
N ILE A 58 6.78 -1.81 19.56
CA ILE A 58 5.52 -2.03 20.28
C ILE A 58 5.61 -1.48 21.71
N ASP A 59 6.72 -1.76 22.41
CA ASP A 59 6.93 -1.27 23.78
C ASP A 59 7.03 0.26 23.81
N LEU A 60 7.74 0.85 22.84
CA LEU A 60 7.83 2.31 22.67
C LEU A 60 6.46 2.92 22.40
N ALA A 61 5.67 2.35 21.50
CA ALA A 61 4.33 2.84 21.18
C ALA A 61 3.39 2.76 22.38
N ALA A 62 3.42 1.65 23.13
CA ALA A 62 2.62 1.48 24.36
C ALA A 62 2.95 2.55 25.40
N GLN A 63 4.24 2.81 25.60
CA GLN A 63 4.71 3.85 26.51
C GLN A 63 4.29 5.25 26.05
N MET A 64 4.52 5.60 24.78
CA MET A 64 4.25 6.94 24.24
C MET A 64 2.75 7.26 24.21
N CYS A 65 1.92 6.26 23.89
CA CYS A 65 0.48 6.41 23.82
C CYS A 65 -0.21 6.18 25.17
N SER A 66 0.51 5.72 26.19
CA SER A 66 -0.02 5.35 27.52
C SER A 66 -1.17 4.34 27.44
N ILE A 67 -1.03 3.34 26.57
CA ILE A 67 -1.98 2.24 26.37
C ILE A 67 -1.29 0.90 26.60
N PRO A 68 -2.01 -0.14 27.06
CA PRO A 68 -1.43 -1.46 27.19
C PRO A 68 -1.12 -2.07 25.83
N ARG A 69 -0.07 -2.91 25.78
CA ARG A 69 0.47 -3.51 24.55
C ARG A 69 -0.58 -4.27 23.71
N ASN A 70 -1.56 -4.88 24.36
CA ASN A 70 -2.62 -5.64 23.70
C ASN A 70 -3.67 -4.76 23.00
N GLU A 71 -3.67 -3.45 23.22
CA GLU A 71 -4.52 -2.49 22.49
C GLU A 71 -3.86 -1.99 21.21
N ILE A 72 -2.59 -2.32 20.97
CA ILE A 72 -1.90 -1.98 19.71
C ILE A 72 -2.22 -3.04 18.68
N GLU A 73 -2.99 -2.67 17.65
CA GLU A 73 -3.38 -3.58 16.57
C GLU A 73 -2.27 -3.73 15.51
N ASP A 74 -1.56 -2.65 15.17
CA ASP A 74 -0.52 -2.65 14.15
C ASP A 74 0.40 -1.41 14.28
N ILE A 75 1.56 -1.43 13.63
CA ILE A 75 2.49 -0.30 13.55
C ILE A 75 2.99 -0.15 12.12
N TYR A 76 2.79 1.04 11.56
CA TYR A 76 3.22 1.40 10.21
C TYR A 76 4.50 2.23 10.28
N PRO A 77 5.61 1.83 9.62
CA PRO A 77 6.78 2.68 9.49
C PRO A 77 6.41 3.93 8.67
N CYS A 78 7.02 5.07 9.01
CA CYS A 78 6.86 6.28 8.23
C CYS A 78 7.35 6.06 6.79
N SER A 79 6.63 6.61 5.81
CA SER A 79 7.17 6.73 4.46
C SER A 79 8.30 7.77 4.42
N PRO A 80 9.24 7.71 3.44
CA PRO A 80 10.32 8.69 3.33
C PRO A 80 9.86 10.14 3.29
N GLN A 81 8.64 10.38 2.76
CA GLN A 81 8.05 11.72 2.74
C GLN A 81 7.61 12.17 4.15
N GLN A 82 7.06 11.26 4.96
CA GLN A 82 6.63 11.54 6.33
C GLN A 82 7.82 11.77 7.27
N GLU A 83 8.90 11.00 7.11
CA GLU A 83 10.14 11.18 7.89
C GLU A 83 10.72 12.60 7.75
N ASN A 84 10.74 13.11 6.52
CA ASN A 84 11.23 14.46 6.23
C ASN A 84 10.37 15.56 6.86
N GLN A 85 9.06 15.34 7.02
CA GLN A 85 8.20 16.31 7.70
C GLN A 85 8.40 16.29 9.22
N THR A 86 8.64 15.11 9.80
CA THR A 86 8.93 14.99 11.24
C THR A 86 10.32 15.51 11.61
N ALA A 87 11.29 15.52 10.69
CA ALA A 87 12.64 16.02 10.95
C ALA A 87 12.75 17.56 11.04
N MET A 88 11.69 18.29 10.66
CA MET A 88 11.66 19.77 10.65
C MET A 88 10.93 20.38 11.87
N THR A 89 10.49 19.57 12.83
CA THR A 89 9.80 20.02 14.06
C THR A 89 10.61 19.61 15.28
#